data_AF-A0A942KP79-F1
#
_entry.id   AF-A0A942KP79-F1
#
_cell.length_a   1.000
_cell.length_b   1.000
_cell.length_c   1.000
_cell.angle_alpha   90.00
_cell.angle_beta   90.00
_cell.angle_gamma   90.00
#
_symmetry.space_group_name_H-M   'P 1'
#
loop_
_entity.id
_entity.type
_entity.pdbx_description
1 polymer ?
#
loop_
_entity_poly.entity_id
_entity_poly.type
_entity_poly.pdbx_seq_one_letter_code
_entity_poly.pdbx_strand_id
1 'polypeptide(L)'
;MWYPDGRHLLFAADSGRVSVEERPVWRMLTRLNVDNPEKREILVREPQVYSTYDWLIPGQVLAVSTGWDDAWRWWMLHRSGEIVDIGVTPQWLLGYQHFAWLPGKGVAVLAHNEQDGVSMLEIRDVNGTLLHSHQLSGFMGFPPLERVWALRGSPCGKFLALAIQGPGGGNLWVVNTGESLDFRLITPLINEGHLLVSEQWGDCLV
;
A
#
# COMPACT_ATOMS: atom_id res chain seq x y z
N MET A 1 3.54 -13.83 -4.22
CA MET A 1 2.11 -13.57 -4.04
C MET A 1 1.31 -14.36 -5.06
N TRP A 2 0.25 -15.05 -4.64
CA TRP A 2 -0.60 -15.80 -5.57
C TRP A 2 -1.58 -14.89 -6.31
N TYR A 3 -1.86 -15.22 -7.56
CA TYR A 3 -3.06 -14.74 -8.23
C TYR A 3 -4.28 -15.49 -7.67
N PRO A 4 -5.48 -14.87 -7.68
CA PRO A 4 -6.70 -15.54 -7.21
C PRO A 4 -7.08 -16.80 -7.97
N ASP A 5 -6.54 -16.99 -9.18
CA ASP A 5 -6.76 -18.20 -9.98
C ASP A 5 -6.03 -19.44 -9.45
N GLY A 6 -5.13 -19.28 -8.48
CA GLY A 6 -4.33 -20.36 -7.89
C GLY A 6 -3.31 -20.99 -8.84
N ARG A 7 -3.17 -20.48 -10.07
CA ARG A 7 -2.29 -21.02 -11.12
C ARG A 7 -1.12 -20.12 -11.44
N HIS A 8 -1.20 -18.85 -11.04
CA HIS A 8 -0.12 -17.92 -11.29
C HIS A 8 0.49 -17.42 -9.99
N LEU A 9 1.82 -17.40 -9.97
CA LEU A 9 2.61 -16.80 -8.91
C LEU A 9 3.22 -15.49 -9.42
N LEU A 10 2.97 -14.42 -8.68
CA LEU A 10 3.69 -13.16 -8.80
C LEU A 10 4.89 -13.17 -7.86
N PHE A 11 6.08 -12.84 -8.36
CA PHE A 11 7.27 -12.69 -7.54
C PHE A 11 8.19 -11.63 -8.13
N ALA A 12 8.91 -10.93 -7.27
CA ALA A 12 10.04 -10.10 -7.67
C ALA A 12 11.31 -10.92 -7.54
N ALA A 13 12.08 -11.02 -8.61
CA ALA A 13 13.39 -11.69 -8.59
C ALA A 13 14.44 -10.84 -9.29
N ASP A 14 15.68 -11.10 -8.93
CA ASP A 14 16.85 -10.57 -9.62
C ASP A 14 16.80 -10.94 -11.10
N SER A 15 16.92 -9.93 -11.95
CA SER A 15 16.87 -10.10 -13.40
C SER A 15 18.16 -10.62 -14.02
N GLY A 16 19.24 -10.72 -13.23
CA GLY A 16 20.59 -11.00 -13.71
C GLY A 16 21.23 -9.85 -14.51
N ARG A 17 20.54 -8.70 -14.66
CA ARG A 17 21.12 -7.51 -15.29
C ARG A 17 22.00 -6.77 -14.28
N VAL A 18 23.25 -6.54 -14.66
CA VAL A 18 24.21 -5.76 -13.87
C VAL A 18 24.00 -4.29 -14.18
N SER A 19 23.83 -3.45 -13.14
CA SER A 19 23.82 -2.00 -13.32
C SER A 19 25.23 -1.51 -13.63
N VAL A 20 25.36 -0.46 -14.45
CA VAL A 20 26.66 0.10 -14.87
C VAL A 20 27.44 0.71 -13.68
N GLU A 21 26.79 0.84 -12.51
CA GLU A 21 27.30 1.54 -11.32
C GLU A 21 27.46 0.65 -10.07
N GLU A 22 27.57 -0.67 -10.21
CA GLU A 22 27.73 -1.63 -9.09
C GLU A 22 26.61 -1.60 -8.02
N ARG A 23 25.51 -0.89 -8.26
CA ARG A 23 24.34 -0.90 -7.37
C ARG A 23 23.53 -2.20 -7.53
N PRO A 24 22.96 -2.74 -6.44
CA PRO A 24 22.33 -4.05 -6.45
C PRO A 24 21.21 -4.17 -7.50
N VAL A 25 21.39 -5.22 -8.30
CA VAL A 25 20.46 -5.99 -9.13
C VAL A 25 19.08 -5.40 -9.39
N TRP A 26 18.82 -5.16 -10.69
CA TRP A 26 17.50 -4.96 -11.25
C TRP A 26 16.58 -6.10 -10.80
N ARG A 27 15.66 -5.83 -9.88
CA ARG A 27 14.58 -6.77 -9.60
C ARG A 27 13.50 -6.60 -10.66
N MET A 28 12.85 -7.70 -11.03
CA MET A 28 11.82 -7.71 -12.05
C MET A 28 10.59 -8.40 -11.51
N LEU A 29 9.46 -7.70 -11.62
CA LEU A 29 8.18 -8.29 -11.27
C LEU A 29 7.78 -9.28 -12.36
N THR A 30 7.73 -10.55 -11.98
CA THR A 30 7.52 -11.68 -12.87
C THR A 30 6.25 -12.43 -12.48
N ARG A 31 5.47 -12.81 -13.51
CA ARG A 31 4.40 -13.80 -13.39
C ARG A 31 4.92 -15.15 -13.87
N LEU A 32 4.77 -16.17 -13.04
CA LEU A 32 5.01 -17.57 -13.37
C LEU A 32 3.68 -18.30 -13.44
N ASN A 33 3.44 -19.06 -14.51
CA ASN A 33 2.39 -20.09 -14.51
C ASN A 33 2.98 -21.35 -13.85
N VAL A 34 2.32 -21.89 -12.83
CA VAL A 34 2.85 -23.05 -12.09
C VAL A 34 2.54 -24.38 -12.79
N ASP A 35 1.52 -24.41 -13.65
CA ASP A 35 1.15 -25.59 -14.43
C ASP A 35 2.10 -25.80 -15.62
N ASN A 36 2.64 -24.70 -16.17
CA ASN A 36 3.64 -24.67 -17.22
C ASN A 36 4.60 -23.52 -16.92
N PRO A 37 5.89 -23.76 -16.60
CA PRO A 37 6.82 -22.78 -16.02
C PRO A 37 7.25 -21.63 -16.94
N GLU A 38 6.37 -21.21 -17.85
CA GLU A 38 6.45 -19.97 -18.60
C GLU A 38 6.45 -18.77 -17.66
N LYS A 39 7.44 -17.91 -17.88
CA LYS A 39 7.64 -16.66 -17.15
C LYS A 39 7.26 -15.50 -18.06
N ARG A 40 6.52 -14.53 -17.51
CA ARG A 40 6.22 -13.26 -18.16
C ARG A 40 6.62 -12.09 -17.28
N GLU A 41 7.44 -11.22 -17.83
CA GLU A 41 7.85 -9.96 -17.20
C GLU A 41 6.68 -8.96 -17.26
N ILE A 42 6.40 -8.28 -16.14
CA ILE A 42 5.27 -7.35 -16.04
C ILE A 42 5.75 -5.90 -16.00
N LEU A 43 6.75 -5.61 -15.17
CA LEU A 43 7.29 -4.26 -15.00
C LEU A 43 8.81 -4.29 -15.08
N VAL A 44 9.35 -3.65 -16.13
CA VAL A 44 10.78 -3.52 -16.39
C VAL A 44 11.02 -2.10 -16.90
N ARG A 45 10.96 -1.11 -16.00
CA ARG A 45 11.18 0.28 -16.40
C ARG A 45 12.55 0.81 -15.98
N GLU A 46 13.01 0.50 -14.77
CA GLU A 46 14.28 1.02 -14.24
C GLU A 46 14.90 0.06 -13.19
N PRO A 47 16.20 0.16 -12.89
CA PRO A 47 16.81 -0.53 -11.76
C PRO A 47 16.22 0.00 -10.44
N GLN A 48 15.22 -0.69 -9.92
CA GLN A 48 14.58 -0.32 -8.66
C GLN A 48 14.45 -1.54 -7.76
N VAL A 49 14.57 -1.32 -6.45
CA VAL A 49 14.20 -2.32 -5.46
C VAL A 49 12.68 -2.30 -5.35
N TYR A 50 12.06 -3.48 -5.32
CA TYR A 50 10.64 -3.61 -5.00
C TYR A 50 10.54 -3.78 -3.49
N SER A 51 9.86 -2.85 -2.81
CA SER A 51 9.67 -2.92 -1.35
C SER A 51 8.37 -3.62 -1.00
N THR A 52 7.27 -3.21 -1.63
CA THR A 52 5.94 -3.77 -1.35
C THR A 52 5.16 -3.96 -2.64
N TYR A 53 4.34 -5.00 -2.67
CA TYR A 53 3.32 -5.21 -3.69
C TYR A 53 2.15 -5.97 -3.08
N ASP A 54 0.94 -5.44 -3.28
CA ASP A 54 -0.29 -6.02 -2.73
C ASP A 54 -1.46 -5.82 -3.71
N TRP A 55 -2.42 -6.73 -3.67
CA TRP A 55 -3.61 -6.63 -4.51
C TRP A 55 -4.53 -5.53 -3.97
N LEU A 56 -4.73 -4.46 -4.75
CA LEU A 56 -5.81 -3.49 -4.52
C LEU A 56 -7.16 -4.11 -4.84
N ILE A 57 -7.23 -4.81 -5.97
CA ILE A 57 -8.36 -5.63 -6.38
C ILE A 57 -7.77 -6.98 -6.80
N PRO A 58 -8.05 -8.08 -6.08
CA PRO A 58 -7.47 -9.39 -6.34
C PRO A 58 -7.53 -9.79 -7.81
N GLY A 59 -6.36 -9.99 -8.43
CA GLY A 59 -6.22 -10.41 -9.82
C GLY A 59 -6.59 -9.35 -10.88
N GLN A 60 -7.01 -8.15 -10.47
CA GLN A 60 -7.35 -7.06 -11.39
C GLN A 60 -6.39 -5.88 -11.29
N VAL A 61 -6.07 -5.41 -10.08
CA VAL A 61 -5.24 -4.22 -9.88
C VAL A 61 -4.25 -4.49 -8.76
N LEU A 62 -2.97 -4.36 -9.09
CA LEU A 62 -1.86 -4.55 -8.16
C LEU A 62 -1.24 -3.18 -7.83
N ALA A 63 -1.14 -2.86 -6.55
CA ALA A 63 -0.28 -1.77 -6.10
C ALA A 63 1.16 -2.26 -6.00
N VAL A 64 2.12 -1.47 -6.48
CA VAL A 64 3.53 -1.76 -6.38
C VAL A 64 4.27 -0.52 -5.91
N SER A 65 5.17 -0.69 -4.95
CA SER A 65 6.14 0.32 -4.56
C SER A 65 7.54 -0.09 -4.98
N THR A 66 8.21 0.81 -5.70
CA THR A 66 9.58 0.62 -6.19
C THR A 66 10.42 1.85 -5.89
N GLY A 67 11.69 1.68 -5.54
CA GLY A 67 12.52 2.81 -5.14
C GLY A 67 13.87 2.43 -4.59
N TRP A 68 14.56 3.46 -4.11
CA TRP A 68 15.83 3.40 -3.39
C TRP A 68 15.78 4.37 -2.21
N ASP A 69 16.84 4.36 -1.40
CA ASP A 69 17.03 5.10 -0.14
C ASP A 69 16.66 6.61 -0.17
N ASP A 70 16.39 7.19 -1.32
CA ASP A 70 16.04 8.59 -1.52
C ASP A 70 14.57 8.84 -1.92
N ALA A 71 13.87 7.87 -2.52
CA ALA A 71 12.45 7.96 -2.84
C ALA A 71 11.84 6.60 -3.25
N TRP A 72 10.59 6.38 -2.86
CA TRP A 72 9.72 5.32 -3.37
C TRP A 72 8.70 5.89 -4.35
N ARG A 73 8.61 5.29 -5.52
CA ARG A 73 7.54 5.53 -6.49
C ARG A 73 6.49 4.45 -6.37
N TRP A 74 5.25 4.84 -6.59
CA TRP A 74 4.09 3.97 -6.46
C TRP A 74 3.42 3.78 -7.82
N TRP A 75 2.90 2.58 -8.03
CA TRP A 75 2.27 2.19 -9.28
C TRP A 75 0.98 1.42 -9.05
N MET A 76 0.02 1.57 -9.95
CA MET A 76 -1.06 0.61 -10.15
C MET A 76 -0.84 -0.14 -11.47
N LEU A 77 -0.81 -1.47 -11.38
CA LEU A 77 -0.69 -2.36 -12.53
C LEU A 77 -2.02 -3.05 -12.73
N HIS A 78 -2.69 -2.74 -13.82
CA HIS A 78 -3.98 -3.31 -14.19
C HIS A 78 -3.77 -4.62 -14.95
N ARG A 79 -4.72 -5.55 -14.81
CA ARG A 79 -4.74 -6.82 -15.55
C ARG A 79 -4.77 -6.61 -17.07
N SER A 80 -5.32 -5.49 -17.53
CA SER A 80 -5.29 -5.06 -18.94
C SER A 80 -3.88 -4.84 -19.48
N GLY A 81 -2.89 -4.67 -18.61
CA GLY A 81 -1.52 -4.27 -18.94
C GLY A 81 -1.28 -2.76 -18.82
N GLU A 82 -2.31 -1.99 -18.48
CA GLU A 82 -2.17 -0.57 -18.15
C GLU A 82 -1.37 -0.38 -16.86
N ILE A 83 -0.48 0.60 -16.86
CA ILE A 83 0.38 0.96 -15.73
C ILE A 83 0.16 2.44 -15.44
N VAL A 84 -0.28 2.74 -14.23
CA VAL A 84 -0.54 4.11 -13.76
C VAL A 84 0.50 4.47 -12.71
N ASP A 85 1.18 5.61 -12.90
CA ASP A 85 2.03 6.23 -11.87
C ASP A 85 1.10 6.93 -10.87
N ILE A 86 1.11 6.46 -9.62
CA ILE A 86 0.29 7.07 -8.55
C ILE A 86 1.10 8.00 -7.66
N GLY A 87 2.33 8.34 -8.04
CA GLY A 87 3.15 9.34 -7.39
C GLY A 87 4.37 8.79 -6.67
N VAL A 88 5.02 9.66 -5.91
CA VAL A 88 6.30 9.41 -5.25
C VAL A 88 6.16 9.78 -3.78
N THR A 89 6.66 8.93 -2.87
CA THR A 89 6.82 9.29 -1.47
C THR A 89 7.72 10.51 -1.36
N PRO A 90 7.35 11.49 -0.53
CA PRO A 90 8.32 12.48 -0.09
C PRO A 90 9.59 11.81 0.47
N GLN A 91 10.77 12.39 0.25
CA GLN A 91 12.05 11.81 0.66
C GLN A 91 12.16 11.59 2.18
N TRP A 92 11.35 12.28 2.97
CA TRP A 92 11.25 12.12 4.42
C TRP A 92 10.19 11.06 4.82
N LEU A 93 9.72 10.21 3.89
CA LEU A 93 8.78 9.10 4.13
C LEU A 93 9.34 7.77 3.63
N LEU A 94 10.56 7.46 4.06
CA LEU A 94 11.24 6.21 3.74
C LEU A 94 10.87 5.16 4.78
N GLY A 95 10.00 4.23 4.40
CA GLY A 95 9.60 3.11 5.25
C GLY A 95 8.40 2.35 4.71
N TYR A 96 7.60 1.78 5.61
CA TYR A 96 6.49 0.90 5.27
C TYR A 96 5.36 1.64 4.57
N GLN A 97 4.75 0.96 3.60
CA GLN A 97 3.67 1.50 2.81
C GLN A 97 2.53 0.49 2.74
N HIS A 98 1.34 0.98 3.00
CA HIS A 98 0.10 0.23 2.88
C HIS A 98 -0.78 0.85 1.82
N PHE A 99 -1.45 0.00 1.05
CA PHE A 99 -2.35 0.41 -0.01
C PHE A 99 -3.76 -0.11 0.29
N ALA A 100 -4.77 0.69 -0.05
CA ALA A 100 -6.16 0.29 0.03
C ALA A 100 -6.96 0.81 -1.16
N TRP A 101 -7.77 -0.06 -1.76
CA TRP A 101 -8.68 0.32 -2.82
C TRP A 101 -9.93 1.00 -2.24
N LEU A 102 -10.36 2.10 -2.88
CA LEU A 102 -11.58 2.81 -2.58
C LEU A 102 -12.45 2.83 -3.84
N PRO A 103 -13.43 1.91 -3.98
CA PRO A 103 -14.31 1.86 -5.13
C PRO A 103 -14.94 3.22 -5.47
N GLY A 104 -14.85 3.62 -6.73
CA GLY A 104 -15.35 4.91 -7.22
C GLY A 104 -14.50 6.12 -6.86
N LYS A 105 -13.41 5.96 -6.09
CA LYS A 105 -12.46 7.04 -5.77
C LYS A 105 -11.09 6.77 -6.34
N GLY A 106 -10.47 5.63 -6.01
CA GLY A 106 -9.12 5.28 -6.42
C GLY A 106 -8.39 4.53 -5.33
N VAL A 107 -7.20 4.99 -4.95
CA VAL A 107 -6.30 4.33 -4.01
C VAL A 107 -5.98 5.24 -2.82
N ALA A 108 -6.08 4.68 -1.62
CA ALA A 108 -5.48 5.27 -0.44
C ALA A 108 -4.07 4.68 -0.26
N VAL A 109 -3.10 5.57 -0.06
CA VAL A 109 -1.72 5.21 0.22
C VAL A 109 -1.37 5.74 1.59
N LEU A 110 -0.87 4.87 2.45
CA LEU A 110 -0.37 5.24 3.74
C LEU A 110 1.12 4.92 3.80
N ALA A 111 1.94 5.94 3.99
CA ALA A 111 3.38 5.82 4.14
C ALA A 111 3.81 6.17 5.57
N HIS A 112 4.83 5.49 6.07
CA HIS A 112 5.42 5.72 7.38
C HIS A 112 6.93 5.85 7.28
N ASN A 113 7.50 6.89 7.86
CA ASN A 113 8.93 7.03 8.13
C ASN A 113 9.24 6.46 9.52
N GLU A 114 10.02 5.39 9.58
CA GLU A 114 10.42 4.79 10.86
C GLU A 114 11.42 5.66 11.64
N GLN A 115 12.27 6.43 10.94
CA GLN A 115 13.31 7.24 11.54
C GLN A 115 12.72 8.46 12.26
N ASP A 116 11.77 9.12 11.62
CA ASP A 116 11.15 10.35 12.12
C ASP A 116 9.79 10.13 12.80
N GLY A 117 9.26 8.90 12.73
CA GLY A 117 7.94 8.58 13.32
C GLY A 117 6.76 9.22 12.60
N VAL A 118 6.97 9.66 11.36
CA VAL A 118 5.97 10.42 10.61
C VAL A 118 5.17 9.49 9.72
N SER A 119 3.84 9.55 9.83
CA SER A 119 2.93 8.83 8.93
C SER A 119 2.12 9.82 8.11
N MET A 120 1.85 9.48 6.85
CA MET A 120 1.04 10.28 5.93
C MET A 120 0.03 9.39 5.22
N LEU A 121 -1.23 9.83 5.21
CA LEU A 121 -2.31 9.23 4.43
C LEU A 121 -2.61 10.12 3.23
N GLU A 122 -2.48 9.56 2.03
CA GLU A 122 -2.93 10.18 0.79
C GLU A 122 -4.08 9.37 0.18
N ILE A 123 -5.00 10.07 -0.46
CA ILE A 123 -6.01 9.46 -1.33
C ILE A 123 -5.80 10.03 -2.73
N ARG A 124 -5.71 9.13 -3.70
CA ARG A 124 -5.47 9.46 -5.11
C ARG A 124 -6.54 8.83 -5.97
N ASP A 125 -6.87 9.50 -7.07
CA ASP A 125 -7.81 8.96 -8.03
C ASP A 125 -7.20 7.79 -8.84
N VAL A 126 -8.02 7.17 -9.69
CA VAL A 126 -7.59 6.06 -10.56
C VAL A 126 -6.50 6.43 -11.57
N ASN A 127 -6.26 7.73 -11.80
CA ASN A 127 -5.23 8.26 -12.67
C ASN A 127 -3.98 8.74 -11.88
N GLY A 128 -3.97 8.60 -10.56
CA GLY A 128 -2.88 9.03 -9.69
C GLY A 128 -2.98 10.48 -9.20
N THR A 129 -4.04 11.21 -9.54
CA THR A 129 -4.27 12.60 -9.09
C THR A 129 -4.49 12.62 -7.58
N LEU A 130 -3.76 13.49 -6.86
CA LEU A 130 -3.95 13.67 -5.42
C LEU A 130 -5.30 14.31 -5.10
N LEU A 131 -6.14 13.62 -4.33
CA LEU A 131 -7.44 14.09 -3.85
C LEU A 131 -7.35 14.61 -2.42
N HIS A 132 -6.67 13.85 -1.54
CA HIS A 132 -6.45 14.22 -0.15
C HIS A 132 -5.03 13.87 0.29
N SER A 133 -4.46 14.69 1.16
CA SER A 133 -3.21 14.39 1.86
C SER A 133 -3.33 14.85 3.31
N HIS A 134 -2.93 13.98 4.25
CA HIS A 134 -3.03 14.25 5.67
C HIS A 134 -1.86 13.60 6.43
N GLN A 135 -1.12 14.42 7.16
CA GLN A 135 -0.08 13.95 8.07
C GLN A 135 -0.73 13.47 9.38
N LEU A 136 -0.45 12.25 9.79
CA LEU A 136 -1.04 11.64 10.99
C LEU A 136 -0.19 11.89 12.25
N SER A 137 1.10 12.18 12.11
CA SER A 137 1.96 12.42 13.28
C SER A 137 1.58 13.71 14.01
N GLY A 138 1.53 13.65 15.35
CA GLY A 138 1.18 14.79 16.21
C GLY A 138 -0.30 15.23 16.18
N PHE A 139 -1.08 14.78 15.20
CA PHE A 139 -2.45 15.25 14.97
C PHE A 139 -3.48 14.73 16.00
N MET A 140 -3.19 13.64 16.73
CA MET A 140 -4.13 13.06 17.71
C MET A 140 -3.52 12.68 19.07
N GLY A 141 -2.38 13.29 19.44
CA GLY A 141 -1.63 12.87 20.63
C GLY A 141 -0.85 11.56 20.43
N PHE A 142 -0.69 11.12 19.19
CA PHE A 142 0.17 9.99 18.82
C PHE A 142 1.63 10.30 19.16
N PRO A 143 2.30 9.48 19.98
CA PRO A 143 3.74 9.57 20.15
C PRO A 143 4.46 9.35 18.80
N PRO A 144 5.65 9.92 18.60
CA PRO A 144 6.46 9.76 17.38
C PRO A 144 6.98 8.33 17.14
N LEU A 145 6.42 7.31 17.80
CA LEU A 145 6.85 5.91 17.69
C LEU A 145 5.71 4.98 17.29
N GLU A 146 4.56 5.52 16.87
CA GLU A 146 3.45 4.68 16.45
C GLU A 146 3.62 4.17 15.02
N ARG A 147 3.60 2.85 14.86
CA ARG A 147 3.67 2.17 13.56
C ARG A 147 2.29 1.84 13.06
N VAL A 148 2.03 2.12 11.79
CA VAL A 148 0.79 1.64 11.17
C VAL A 148 0.96 0.21 10.66
N TRP A 149 0.06 -0.66 11.08
CA TRP A 149 0.08 -2.09 10.79
C TRP A 149 -0.82 -2.50 9.63
N ALA A 150 -1.93 -1.80 9.43
CA ALA A 150 -2.86 -2.14 8.38
C ALA A 150 -3.66 -0.93 7.91
N LEU A 151 -3.93 -0.92 6.60
CA LEU A 151 -4.88 -0.04 5.94
C LEU A 151 -5.84 -0.90 5.12
N ARG A 152 -7.15 -0.66 5.26
CA ARG A 152 -8.18 -1.34 4.47
C ARG A 152 -9.26 -0.37 4.04
N GLY A 153 -9.70 -0.48 2.79
CA GLY A 153 -10.81 0.28 2.24
C GLY A 153 -12.12 -0.47 2.39
N SER A 154 -13.17 0.26 2.72
CA SER A 154 -14.54 -0.29 2.72
C SER A 154 -15.01 -0.61 1.29
N PRO A 155 -15.88 -1.63 1.11
CA PRO A 155 -16.40 -2.00 -0.22
C PRO A 155 -17.20 -0.90 -0.94
N CYS A 156 -17.73 0.09 -0.23
CA CYS A 156 -18.40 1.25 -0.84
C CYS A 156 -17.48 2.46 -1.06
N GLY A 157 -16.19 2.35 -0.72
CA GLY A 157 -15.21 3.43 -0.91
C GLY A 157 -15.42 4.67 -0.03
N LYS A 158 -16.30 4.61 0.98
CA LYS A 158 -16.62 5.76 1.87
C LYS A 158 -15.75 5.82 3.12
N PHE A 159 -15.17 4.69 3.51
CA PHE A 159 -14.40 4.55 4.74
C PHE A 159 -13.07 3.84 4.52
N LEU A 160 -12.09 4.17 5.36
CA LEU A 160 -10.87 3.39 5.58
C LEU A 160 -10.86 2.90 7.02
N ALA A 161 -10.42 1.67 7.25
CA ALA A 161 -9.95 1.20 8.55
C ALA A 161 -8.43 1.34 8.63
N LEU A 162 -7.95 1.85 9.76
CA LEU A 162 -6.54 2.12 10.03
C LEU A 162 -6.17 1.53 11.39
N ALA A 163 -5.22 0.61 11.41
CA ALA A 163 -4.73 -0.01 12.64
C ALA A 163 -3.33 0.52 12.99
N ILE A 164 -3.23 1.27 14.08
CA ILE A 164 -2.00 1.96 14.50
C ILE A 164 -1.52 1.34 15.81
N GLN A 165 -0.24 1.02 15.96
CA GLN A 165 0.35 0.49 17.19
C GLN A 165 1.25 1.53 17.83
N GLY A 166 0.99 1.88 19.08
CA GLY A 166 1.83 2.77 19.88
C GLY A 166 2.38 2.14 21.15
N PRO A 167 3.13 2.91 21.96
CA PRO A 167 3.73 2.48 23.22
C PRO A 167 2.73 1.94 24.27
N GLY A 168 1.44 2.20 24.10
CA GLY A 168 0.35 1.76 25.00
C GLY A 168 -0.57 0.68 24.44
N GLY A 169 -0.30 0.15 23.24
CA GLY A 169 -1.18 -0.81 22.56
C GLY A 169 -1.58 -0.36 21.15
N GLY A 170 -2.37 -1.19 20.47
CA GLY A 170 -2.92 -0.86 19.16
C GLY A 170 -4.26 -0.14 19.23
N ASN A 171 -4.44 0.87 18.38
CA ASN A 171 -5.67 1.63 18.17
C ASN A 171 -6.27 1.27 16.81
N LEU A 172 -7.59 1.09 16.75
CA LEU A 172 -8.33 0.98 15.49
C LEU A 172 -9.09 2.28 15.22
N TRP A 173 -8.84 2.86 14.06
CA TRP A 173 -9.50 4.07 13.58
C TRP A 173 -10.32 3.78 12.34
N VAL A 174 -11.41 4.53 12.19
CA VAL A 174 -12.16 4.64 10.93
C VAL A 174 -12.01 6.06 10.40
N VAL A 175 -11.73 6.16 9.10
CA VAL A 175 -11.60 7.44 8.39
C VAL A 175 -12.73 7.54 7.37
N ASN A 176 -13.61 8.52 7.50
CA ASN A 176 -14.55 8.87 6.44
C ASN A 176 -13.79 9.60 5.33
N THR A 177 -13.93 9.16 4.09
CA THR A 177 -13.18 9.66 2.93
C THR A 177 -14.00 10.64 2.08
N GLY A 178 -15.03 11.27 2.64
CA GLY A 178 -15.90 12.25 1.97
C GLY A 178 -15.17 13.52 1.48
N GLU A 179 -15.84 14.68 1.46
CA GLU A 179 -15.21 15.94 1.02
C GLU A 179 -14.00 16.33 1.87
N SER A 180 -14.01 15.93 3.15
CA SER A 180 -12.88 16.04 4.07
C SER A 180 -12.68 14.72 4.80
N LEU A 181 -11.43 14.43 5.17
CA LEU A 181 -11.12 13.27 6.00
C LEU A 181 -11.60 13.51 7.45
N ASP A 182 -12.46 12.64 7.97
CA ASP A 182 -12.92 12.65 9.36
C ASP A 182 -12.46 11.36 10.06
N PHE A 183 -11.66 11.49 11.12
CA PHE A 183 -11.03 10.38 11.84
C PHE A 183 -11.79 10.10 13.13
N ARG A 184 -12.17 8.84 13.33
CA ARG A 184 -12.88 8.39 14.54
C ARG A 184 -12.19 7.17 15.13
N LEU A 185 -11.83 7.26 16.41
CA LEU A 185 -11.31 6.13 17.16
C LEU A 185 -12.45 5.16 17.45
N ILE A 186 -12.27 3.89 17.08
CA ILE A 186 -13.23 2.82 17.35
C ILE A 186 -12.89 2.12 18.66
N THR A 187 -11.62 1.73 18.86
CA THR A 187 -11.17 1.09 20.09
C THR A 187 -9.69 1.38 20.36
N PRO A 188 -9.31 1.69 21.61
CA PRO A 188 -7.94 2.03 21.99
C PRO A 188 -7.04 0.83 22.36
N LEU A 189 -7.53 -0.41 22.30
CA LEU A 189 -6.83 -1.57 22.86
C LEU A 189 -6.89 -2.80 21.94
N ILE A 190 -5.88 -2.92 21.09
CA ILE A 190 -5.43 -4.19 20.51
C ILE A 190 -4.18 -4.58 21.29
N ASN A 191 -4.35 -5.39 22.34
CA ASN A 191 -3.20 -6.01 23.00
C ASN A 191 -2.66 -7.12 22.09
N GLU A 192 -1.33 -7.26 22.05
CA GLU A 192 -0.57 -8.14 21.16
C GLU A 192 -1.24 -9.49 20.93
N GLY A 193 -1.85 -9.64 19.76
CA GLY A 193 -2.64 -10.82 19.43
C GLY A 193 -3.53 -10.58 18.23
N HIS A 194 -2.91 -10.38 17.07
CA HIS A 194 -3.53 -10.40 15.73
C HIS A 194 -4.87 -9.66 15.59
N LEU A 195 -4.84 -8.46 15.02
CA LEU A 195 -6.06 -7.84 14.50
C LEU A 195 -6.57 -8.64 13.29
N LEU A 196 -7.54 -9.52 13.53
CA LEU A 196 -8.33 -10.15 12.47
C LEU A 196 -9.42 -9.17 12.02
N VAL A 197 -9.11 -8.35 10.99
CA VAL A 197 -10.15 -7.61 10.29
C VAL A 197 -10.87 -8.60 9.36
N SER A 198 -11.99 -9.14 9.83
CA SER A 198 -12.91 -9.96 9.03
C SER A 198 -13.48 -9.14 7.85
N GLU A 199 -13.51 -9.73 6.65
CA GLU A 199 -14.00 -9.10 5.39
C GLU A 199 -15.49 -8.76 5.39
N GLN A 200 -16.25 -9.07 6.44
CA GLN A 200 -17.66 -8.72 6.54
C GLN A 200 -17.85 -7.27 6.99
N TRP A 201 -17.52 -6.35 6.12
CA TRP A 201 -18.13 -5.03 6.13
C TRP A 201 -19.59 -5.25 5.73
N GLY A 202 -20.53 -5.11 6.67
CA GLY A 202 -21.95 -5.09 6.34
C GLY A 202 -22.17 -4.07 5.20
N ASP A 203 -23.03 -4.43 4.25
CA ASP A 203 -23.39 -3.57 3.12
C ASP A 203 -23.56 -2.15 3.63
N CYS A 204 -22.76 -1.22 3.10
CA CYS A 204 -22.58 0.12 3.64
C CYS A 204 -23.91 0.84 3.92
N LEU A 205 -24.45 0.62 5.12
CA LEU A 205 -25.65 1.24 5.64
C LEU A 205 -25.20 2.38 6.56
N VAL A 206 -25.73 3.54 6.20
CA VAL A 206 -25.46 4.88 6.72
C VAL A 206 -25.69 4.95 8.23
#